data_AF-A0A949LSF0-F1
#
_entry.id   AF-A0A949LSF0-F1
#
_cell.length_a   1.000
_cell.length_b   1.000
_cell.length_c   1.000
_cell.angle_alpha   90.00
_cell.angle_beta   90.00
_cell.angle_gamma   90.00
#
_symmetry.space_group_name_H-M   'P 1'
#
loop_
_entity.id
_entity.type
_entity.pdbx_description
1 polymer ?
#
loop_
_entity_poly.entity_id
_entity_poly.type
_entity_poly.pdbx_seq_one_letter_code
_entity_poly.pdbx_strand_id
1 'polypeptide(L)'
;LDKDTHKDWVWKGADCTPSFDRCLVSLSPGGGDAVAIREFDPKAGKFLTAGFTLPVAKSTARYINDDTILFATDFGPGTMTPSSYPRIVKLWHRGTPLSGARTIFTGEPTDMSVGPQVFHGLYGTIALIVRRPSFFKADYFYLRPDGTTLKLPLPQDAQLHGVTDGLLIATLQSAWTPAGGKPIVQGALIAFRVLDFARTGKLPPISVLYTPGSHAMIDEVAAGEHAVFASIYNDVKGAVHAFHFSDFKWSDTELPLPKDGSTRIVSANDWGPEAYFTYQSFLVPPTLYAYDGRSAPKAIKEQPVRFNAGGITVDQHWATSKDGTKVPYFLIRPKGAKGAIPTILYGYGGFQLSLTPWYWNDGHMPLDTGQTWLTRGGAIAVANIRGGGEFGPAWHLAALKYHRQRAYDDFEAVASDIEHRGLSTTKQLGIVGASNGGLLVTTVMTERPDLFAAVVCQRPLIDMLRYTHFGAGASWIGEYGDPADPKMAAYIRTYSPYQNVKANVTYPPILFITETSDDRVTPVFARMMAAKMEAQGHNVLFNEAAEGGHGPGSTHAEEADYWAMSFAFLSRHLGLGK
;
A
#
# COMPACT_ATOMS: atom_id res chain seq x y z
N LEU A 1 22.26 -9.98 9.44
CA LEU A 1 23.65 -10.17 8.94
C LEU A 1 23.86 -11.56 8.33
N ASP A 2 24.07 -11.62 7.03
CA ASP A 2 24.47 -12.84 6.32
C ASP A 2 25.93 -13.19 6.62
N LYS A 3 26.19 -14.48 6.89
CA LYS A 3 27.51 -14.94 7.37
C LYS A 3 28.59 -14.92 6.29
N ASP A 4 28.20 -15.01 5.02
CA ASP A 4 29.14 -15.12 3.89
C ASP A 4 29.47 -13.75 3.28
N THR A 5 28.47 -12.87 3.21
CA THR A 5 28.59 -11.55 2.58
C THR A 5 28.77 -10.42 3.58
N HIS A 6 28.56 -10.67 4.88
CA HIS A 6 28.55 -9.65 5.94
C HIS A 6 27.64 -8.46 5.63
N LYS A 7 26.58 -8.69 4.85
CA LYS A 7 25.56 -7.69 4.53
C LYS A 7 24.31 -7.95 5.35
N ASP A 8 23.60 -6.89 5.68
CA ASP A 8 22.25 -7.03 6.22
C ASP A 8 21.25 -7.11 5.06
N TRP A 9 20.77 -8.34 4.83
CA TRP A 9 19.79 -8.63 3.80
C TRP A 9 18.41 -8.67 4.40
N VAL A 10 17.53 -7.83 3.90
CA VAL A 10 16.10 -7.85 4.19
C VAL A 10 15.40 -8.66 3.11
N TRP A 11 14.64 -9.67 3.51
CA TRP A 11 13.84 -10.48 2.59
C TRP A 11 12.69 -9.66 1.97
N LYS A 12 12.52 -9.75 0.65
CA LYS A 12 11.52 -8.98 -0.12
C LYS A 12 10.59 -9.85 -0.96
N GLY A 13 10.50 -11.16 -0.68
CA GLY A 13 9.62 -12.09 -1.39
C GLY A 13 10.36 -13.16 -2.20
N ALA A 14 9.58 -14.07 -2.78
CA ALA A 14 10.05 -15.09 -3.68
C ALA A 14 9.04 -15.39 -4.80
N ASP A 15 9.52 -15.94 -5.92
CA ASP A 15 8.74 -16.45 -7.05
C ASP A 15 9.25 -17.86 -7.40
N CYS A 16 8.39 -18.87 -7.45
CA CYS A 16 8.81 -20.26 -7.64
C CYS A 16 8.38 -20.82 -8.99
N THR A 17 9.09 -21.84 -9.47
CA THR A 17 8.72 -22.57 -10.68
C THR A 17 7.34 -23.22 -10.52
N PRO A 18 6.61 -23.49 -11.62
CA PRO A 18 5.39 -24.30 -11.58
C PRO A 18 5.56 -25.66 -10.89
N SER A 19 6.73 -26.28 -10.99
CA SER A 19 7.09 -27.52 -10.29
C SER A 19 7.49 -27.35 -8.82
N PHE A 20 7.64 -26.12 -8.33
CA PHE A 20 8.16 -25.76 -7.01
C PHE A 20 9.57 -26.28 -6.68
N ASP A 21 10.32 -26.72 -7.69
CA ASP A 21 11.68 -27.22 -7.49
C ASP A 21 12.71 -26.11 -7.32
N ARG A 22 12.40 -24.88 -7.74
CA ARG A 22 13.29 -23.70 -7.63
C ARG A 22 12.50 -22.44 -7.31
N CYS A 23 13.13 -21.51 -6.60
CA CYS A 23 12.56 -20.19 -6.34
C CYS A 23 13.58 -19.08 -6.55
N LEU A 24 13.15 -17.97 -7.14
CA LEU A 24 13.87 -16.70 -7.18
C LEU A 24 13.61 -15.98 -5.86
N VAL A 25 14.64 -15.74 -5.06
CA VAL A 25 14.54 -15.01 -3.79
C VAL A 25 15.03 -13.58 -3.98
N SER A 26 14.22 -12.61 -3.58
CA SER A 26 14.55 -11.19 -3.61
C SER A 26 15.08 -10.72 -2.26
N LEU A 27 16.28 -10.14 -2.25
CA LEU A 27 16.97 -9.69 -1.04
C LEU A 27 17.42 -8.24 -1.20
N SER A 28 17.02 -7.35 -0.30
CA SER A 28 17.40 -5.93 -0.29
C SER A 28 18.53 -5.68 0.71
N PRO A 29 19.61 -4.98 0.32
CA PRO A 29 20.62 -4.54 1.27
C PRO A 29 20.06 -3.37 2.11
N GLY A 30 19.97 -3.53 3.43
CA GLY A 30 19.55 -2.46 4.36
C GLY A 30 18.08 -2.02 4.26
N GLY A 31 17.25 -2.71 3.46
CA GLY A 31 15.79 -2.56 3.47
C GLY A 31 15.18 -1.66 2.39
N GLY A 32 15.97 -1.06 1.49
CA GLY A 32 15.48 -0.29 0.35
C GLY A 32 14.65 -1.10 -0.68
N ASP A 33 14.14 -0.41 -1.70
CA ASP A 33 13.35 -0.98 -2.80
C ASP A 33 14.21 -1.83 -3.76
N ALA A 34 15.50 -1.51 -3.91
CA ALA A 34 16.41 -2.28 -4.74
C ALA A 34 16.73 -3.66 -4.13
N VAL A 35 16.74 -4.70 -4.96
CA VAL A 35 16.98 -6.10 -4.57
C VAL A 35 18.01 -6.78 -5.45
N ALA A 36 18.82 -7.65 -4.85
CA ALA A 36 19.44 -8.75 -5.58
C ALA A 36 18.43 -9.89 -5.70
N ILE A 37 18.38 -10.55 -6.86
CA ILE A 37 17.55 -11.75 -7.07
C ILE A 37 18.47 -12.95 -7.26
N ARG A 38 18.25 -14.01 -6.48
CA ARG A 38 19.09 -15.21 -6.49
C ARG A 38 18.21 -16.46 -6.50
N GLU A 39 18.53 -17.40 -7.39
CA GLU A 39 17.83 -18.68 -7.43
C GLU A 39 18.23 -19.60 -6.27
N PHE A 40 17.22 -20.21 -5.66
CA PHE A 40 17.28 -21.02 -4.46
C PHE A 40 16.64 -22.38 -4.71
N ASP A 41 17.29 -23.43 -4.20
CA ASP A 41 16.75 -24.79 -4.18
C ASP A 41 16.11 -25.02 -2.80
N PRO A 42 14.76 -25.04 -2.70
CA PRO A 42 14.07 -25.24 -1.43
C PRO A 42 14.27 -26.64 -0.84
N LYS A 43 14.49 -27.67 -1.68
CA LYS A 43 14.75 -29.04 -1.20
C LYS A 43 16.15 -29.17 -0.62
N ALA A 44 17.14 -28.54 -1.26
CA ALA A 44 18.53 -28.56 -0.79
C ALA A 44 18.85 -27.47 0.23
N GLY A 45 17.96 -26.50 0.44
CA GLY A 45 18.13 -25.40 1.40
C GLY A 45 19.29 -24.46 1.06
N LYS A 46 19.60 -24.26 -0.23
CA LYS A 46 20.79 -23.49 -0.66
C LYS A 46 20.56 -22.67 -1.93
N PHE A 47 21.28 -21.57 -2.04
CA PHE A 47 21.38 -20.82 -3.29
C PHE A 47 22.16 -21.59 -4.35
N LEU A 48 21.73 -21.47 -5.60
CA LEU A 48 22.40 -22.11 -6.73
C LEU A 48 23.56 -21.23 -7.23
N THR A 49 24.73 -21.84 -7.41
CA THR A 49 25.91 -21.16 -7.97
C THR A 49 25.73 -20.85 -9.47
N ALA A 50 25.07 -21.76 -10.20
CA ALA A 50 24.80 -21.64 -11.63
C ALA A 50 23.30 -21.37 -11.92
N GLY A 51 22.63 -20.69 -11.00
CA GLY A 51 21.21 -20.32 -11.14
C GLY A 51 21.00 -18.91 -11.69
N PHE A 52 19.74 -18.57 -11.96
CA PHE A 52 19.37 -17.21 -12.30
C PHE A 52 19.78 -16.23 -11.19
N THR A 53 20.58 -15.23 -11.54
CA THR A 53 21.09 -14.23 -10.60
C THR A 53 21.05 -12.85 -11.25
N LEU A 54 20.46 -11.88 -10.54
CA LEU A 54 20.42 -10.48 -10.94
C LEU A 54 21.09 -9.61 -9.86
N PRO A 55 21.90 -8.62 -10.26
CA PRO A 55 22.53 -7.69 -9.32
C PRO A 55 21.50 -6.78 -8.64
N VAL A 56 21.94 -6.06 -7.60
CA VAL A 56 21.09 -5.12 -6.86
C VAL A 56 20.59 -4.00 -7.78
N ALA A 57 19.28 -3.98 -8.03
CA ALA A 57 18.55 -2.93 -8.71
C ALA A 57 17.06 -3.04 -8.35
N LYS A 58 16.21 -2.10 -8.78
CA LYS A 58 14.74 -2.20 -8.62
C LYS A 58 14.16 -3.22 -9.61
N SER A 59 14.59 -4.47 -9.47
CA SER A 59 14.39 -5.56 -10.42
C SER A 59 13.16 -6.40 -10.12
N THR A 60 12.57 -6.98 -11.15
CA THR A 60 11.48 -7.96 -11.05
C THR A 60 11.79 -9.15 -11.95
N ALA A 61 11.47 -10.36 -11.50
CA ALA A 61 11.64 -11.58 -12.27
C ALA A 61 10.52 -12.58 -11.94
N ARG A 62 10.05 -13.32 -12.96
CA ARG A 62 8.98 -14.30 -12.87
C ARG A 62 9.29 -15.51 -13.74
N TYR A 63 9.12 -16.72 -13.22
CA TYR A 63 9.14 -17.91 -14.06
C TYR A 63 7.97 -17.90 -15.06
N ILE A 64 8.21 -18.37 -16.28
CA ILE A 64 7.15 -18.74 -17.23
C ILE A 64 7.04 -20.25 -17.39
N ASN A 65 8.10 -20.96 -17.03
CA ASN A 65 8.22 -22.41 -16.88
C ASN A 65 9.50 -22.68 -16.07
N ASP A 66 9.81 -23.94 -15.82
CA ASP A 66 10.91 -24.36 -14.94
C ASP A 66 12.31 -23.90 -15.38
N ASP A 67 12.49 -23.57 -16.66
CA ASP A 67 13.79 -23.25 -17.26
C ASP A 67 13.86 -21.85 -17.87
N THR A 68 12.81 -21.04 -17.72
CA THR A 68 12.73 -19.74 -18.38
C THR A 68 12.08 -18.70 -17.48
N ILE A 69 12.71 -17.53 -17.39
CA ILE A 69 12.16 -16.38 -16.68
C ILE A 69 11.91 -15.21 -17.62
N LEU A 70 10.90 -14.41 -17.30
CA LEU A 70 10.82 -13.02 -17.72
C LEU A 70 11.38 -12.16 -16.59
N PHE A 71 12.12 -11.11 -16.93
CA PHE A 71 12.67 -10.19 -15.93
C PHE A 71 12.87 -8.79 -16.49
N ALA A 72 12.89 -7.82 -15.59
CA ALA A 72 13.23 -6.43 -15.85
C ALA A 72 14.20 -5.95 -14.76
N THR A 73 15.29 -5.29 -15.17
CA THR A 73 16.38 -4.82 -14.30
C THR A 73 17.05 -3.61 -14.95
N ASP A 74 17.98 -3.00 -14.24
CA ASP A 74 18.93 -2.06 -14.84
C ASP A 74 19.90 -2.82 -15.77
N PHE A 75 19.89 -2.47 -17.05
CA PHE A 75 20.82 -2.96 -18.08
C PHE A 75 21.84 -1.89 -18.49
N GLY A 76 21.93 -0.79 -17.75
CA GLY A 76 22.79 0.36 -18.02
C GLY A 76 22.05 1.59 -18.56
N PRO A 77 22.79 2.55 -19.13
CA PRO A 77 22.22 3.84 -19.55
C PRO A 77 21.01 3.72 -20.47
N GLY A 78 19.95 4.47 -20.17
CA GLY A 78 18.71 4.52 -20.97
C GLY A 78 17.72 3.38 -20.71
N THR A 79 18.04 2.45 -19.80
CA THR A 79 17.19 1.26 -19.52
C THR A 79 16.28 1.41 -18.30
N MET A 80 16.41 2.53 -17.58
CA MET A 80 15.61 2.92 -16.42
C MET A 80 14.74 4.13 -16.76
N THR A 81 13.59 4.23 -16.10
CA THR A 81 12.66 5.37 -16.19
C THR A 81 13.09 6.50 -15.25
N PRO A 82 12.56 7.73 -15.42
CA PRO A 82 12.70 8.81 -14.44
C PRO A 82 12.21 8.43 -13.02
N SER A 83 11.34 7.42 -12.90
CA SER A 83 10.88 6.88 -11.62
C SER A 83 11.83 5.85 -11.01
N SER A 84 13.04 5.66 -11.55
CA SER A 84 14.06 4.69 -11.12
C SER A 84 13.68 3.21 -11.30
N TYR A 85 12.67 2.91 -12.13
CA TYR A 85 12.27 1.53 -12.42
C TYR A 85 12.69 1.09 -13.83
N PRO A 86 12.85 -0.21 -14.09
CA PRO A 86 13.17 -0.71 -15.42
C PRO A 86 12.08 -0.39 -16.44
N ARG A 87 12.48 -0.24 -17.71
CA ARG A 87 11.54 -0.12 -18.86
C ARG A 87 11.70 -1.21 -19.92
N ILE A 88 12.58 -2.18 -19.70
CA ILE A 88 12.87 -3.27 -20.64
C ILE A 88 12.59 -4.60 -19.97
N VAL A 89 11.76 -5.43 -20.61
CA VAL A 89 11.52 -6.83 -20.21
C VAL A 89 12.29 -7.74 -21.15
N LYS A 90 13.06 -8.65 -20.57
CA LYS A 90 13.78 -9.70 -21.28
C LYS A 90 13.34 -11.09 -20.84
N LEU A 91 13.54 -12.05 -21.74
CA LEU A 91 13.34 -13.47 -21.51
C LEU A 91 14.71 -14.15 -21.43
N TRP A 92 14.93 -14.93 -20.38
CA TRP A 92 16.19 -15.60 -20.10
C TRP A 92 15.98 -17.09 -19.87
N HIS A 93 16.69 -17.90 -20.65
CA HIS A 93 16.70 -19.35 -20.55
C HIS A 93 17.85 -19.85 -19.68
N ARG A 94 17.57 -20.89 -18.90
CA ARG A 94 18.56 -21.57 -18.07
C ARG A 94 19.72 -22.06 -18.92
N GLY A 95 20.92 -22.04 -18.33
CA GLY A 95 22.14 -22.47 -19.01
C GLY A 95 22.71 -21.46 -20.02
N THR A 96 22.04 -20.33 -20.25
CA THR A 96 22.57 -19.23 -21.07
C THR A 96 23.08 -18.09 -20.19
N PRO A 97 24.09 -17.32 -20.61
CA PRO A 97 24.53 -16.13 -19.88
C PRO A 97 23.45 -15.03 -19.94
N LEU A 98 23.42 -14.14 -18.94
CA LEU A 98 22.51 -13.00 -18.90
C LEU A 98 22.58 -12.12 -20.17
N SER A 99 23.76 -12.00 -20.77
CA SER A 99 23.97 -11.29 -22.04
C SER A 99 23.24 -11.91 -23.23
N GLY A 100 22.88 -13.20 -23.15
CA GLY A 100 22.08 -13.90 -24.15
C GLY A 100 20.57 -13.72 -23.99
N ALA A 101 20.10 -13.03 -22.95
CA ALA A 101 18.68 -12.80 -22.73
C ALA A 101 18.05 -11.93 -23.85
N ARG A 102 16.91 -12.37 -24.37
CA ARG A 102 16.22 -11.74 -25.51
C ARG A 102 15.26 -10.65 -25.02
N THR A 103 15.33 -9.45 -25.59
CA THR A 103 14.33 -8.40 -25.34
C THR A 103 12.97 -8.82 -25.90
N ILE A 104 11.95 -8.77 -25.04
CA ILE A 104 10.54 -9.04 -25.40
C ILE A 104 9.78 -7.74 -25.57
N PHE A 105 10.04 -6.75 -24.72
CA PHE A 105 9.31 -5.50 -24.70
C PHE A 105 10.16 -4.35 -24.20
N THR A 106 9.97 -3.17 -24.79
CA THR A 106 10.57 -1.91 -24.35
C THR A 106 9.45 -0.89 -24.21
N GLY A 107 9.23 -0.37 -23.00
CA GLY A 107 8.30 0.74 -22.77
C GLY A 107 8.88 2.07 -23.21
N GLU A 108 8.14 3.15 -23.00
CA GLU A 108 8.53 4.51 -23.33
C GLU A 108 9.48 5.12 -22.29
N PRO A 109 10.28 6.14 -22.65
CA PRO A 109 11.22 6.76 -21.70
C PRO A 109 10.52 7.47 -20.54
N THR A 110 9.27 7.87 -20.75
CA THR A 110 8.45 8.59 -19.78
C THR A 110 7.51 7.68 -18.99
N ASP A 111 7.50 6.37 -19.26
CA ASP A 111 6.73 5.43 -18.46
C ASP A 111 7.20 5.43 -17.01
N MET A 112 6.33 5.07 -16.08
CA MET A 112 6.71 4.85 -14.69
C MET A 112 7.56 3.58 -14.55
N SER A 113 7.11 2.46 -15.13
CA SER A 113 7.79 1.16 -15.05
C SER A 113 7.30 0.19 -16.12
N VAL A 114 8.11 -0.82 -16.44
CA VAL A 114 7.69 -2.01 -17.18
C VAL A 114 8.22 -3.25 -16.48
N GLY A 115 7.38 -4.26 -16.32
CA GLY A 115 7.77 -5.54 -15.71
C GLY A 115 6.90 -6.72 -16.13
N PRO A 116 7.34 -7.95 -15.83
CA PRO A 116 6.53 -9.14 -16.06
C PRO A 116 5.48 -9.35 -14.97
N GLN A 117 4.35 -9.94 -15.36
CA GLN A 117 3.34 -10.49 -14.45
C GLN A 117 2.93 -11.85 -15.00
N VAL A 118 3.09 -12.91 -14.23
CA VAL A 118 2.83 -14.29 -14.69
C VAL A 118 1.90 -14.96 -13.70
N PHE A 119 0.93 -15.71 -14.23
CA PHE A 119 0.00 -16.53 -13.48
C PHE A 119 0.14 -17.98 -13.89
N HIS A 120 0.14 -18.88 -12.91
CA HIS A 120 0.16 -20.33 -13.10
C HIS A 120 -1.10 -20.93 -12.49
N GLY A 121 -1.57 -22.05 -13.05
CA GLY A 121 -2.66 -22.83 -12.50
C GLY A 121 -2.97 -24.03 -13.40
N LEU A 122 -4.06 -24.76 -13.14
CA LEU A 122 -4.46 -25.89 -13.99
C LEU A 122 -4.78 -25.48 -15.44
N TYR A 123 -5.10 -24.21 -15.67
CA TYR A 123 -5.28 -23.62 -17.00
C TYR A 123 -3.96 -23.39 -17.76
N GLY A 124 -2.82 -23.75 -17.17
CA GLY A 124 -1.48 -23.52 -17.73
C GLY A 124 -0.88 -22.19 -17.25
N THR A 125 0.01 -21.62 -18.07
CA THR A 125 0.67 -20.35 -17.75
C THR A 125 0.13 -19.22 -18.61
N ILE A 126 -0.23 -18.12 -17.97
CA ILE A 126 -0.55 -16.85 -18.63
C ILE A 126 0.53 -15.84 -18.25
N ALA A 127 1.41 -15.56 -19.22
CA ALA A 127 2.47 -14.58 -19.07
C ALA A 127 2.06 -13.23 -19.68
N LEU A 128 2.13 -12.18 -18.88
CA LEU A 128 1.84 -10.81 -19.26
C LEU A 128 3.07 -9.92 -19.09
N ILE A 129 3.11 -8.85 -19.88
CA ILE A 129 3.96 -7.68 -19.66
C ILE A 129 3.05 -6.54 -19.22
N VAL A 130 3.41 -5.90 -18.11
CA VAL A 130 2.71 -4.73 -17.60
C VAL A 130 3.56 -3.51 -17.90
N ARG A 131 3.06 -2.64 -18.77
CA ARG A 131 3.60 -1.31 -18.99
C ARG A 131 2.79 -0.33 -18.16
N ARG A 132 3.42 0.46 -17.30
CA ARG A 132 2.76 1.49 -16.50
C ARG A 132 3.16 2.87 -16.98
N PRO A 133 2.33 3.56 -17.79
CA PRO A 133 2.60 4.96 -18.16
C PRO A 133 2.60 5.90 -16.95
N SER A 134 1.86 5.57 -15.89
CA SER A 134 1.85 6.28 -14.61
C SER A 134 1.39 5.36 -13.49
N PHE A 135 1.38 5.83 -12.23
CA PHE A 135 1.01 5.02 -11.07
C PHE A 135 -0.35 4.33 -11.20
N PHE A 136 -1.37 5.07 -11.64
CA PHE A 136 -2.75 4.58 -11.76
C PHE A 136 -3.12 4.10 -13.17
N LYS A 137 -2.14 3.94 -14.07
CA LYS A 137 -2.37 3.46 -15.44
C LYS A 137 -1.47 2.29 -15.79
N ALA A 138 -2.04 1.26 -16.39
CA ALA A 138 -1.38 0.08 -16.88
C ALA A 138 -1.95 -0.33 -18.26
N ASP A 139 -1.05 -0.65 -19.18
CA ASP A 139 -1.36 -1.44 -20.35
C ASP A 139 -0.86 -2.86 -20.10
N TYR A 140 -1.73 -3.86 -20.30
CA TYR A 140 -1.40 -5.26 -20.14
C TYR A 140 -1.21 -5.91 -21.51
N PHE A 141 -0.11 -6.64 -21.69
CA PHE A 141 0.21 -7.30 -22.94
C PHE A 141 0.39 -8.80 -22.72
N TYR A 142 -0.45 -9.62 -23.36
CA TYR A 142 -0.30 -11.06 -23.36
C TYR A 142 0.91 -11.47 -24.21
N LEU A 143 1.81 -12.27 -23.63
CA LEU A 143 2.95 -12.85 -24.32
C LEU A 143 2.50 -14.11 -25.08
N ARG A 144 2.60 -14.08 -26.41
CA ARG A 144 2.28 -15.22 -27.26
C ARG A 144 3.44 -16.22 -27.31
N PRO A 145 3.17 -17.50 -27.64
CA PRO A 145 4.21 -18.53 -27.77
C PRO A 145 5.31 -18.20 -28.79
N ASP A 146 5.00 -17.43 -29.83
CA ASP A 146 5.98 -16.96 -30.83
C ASP A 146 6.89 -15.83 -30.31
N GLY A 147 6.70 -15.39 -29.07
CA GLY A 147 7.46 -14.33 -28.45
C GLY A 147 7.00 -12.91 -28.77
N THR A 148 5.88 -12.75 -29.50
CA THR A 148 5.23 -11.46 -29.74
C THR A 148 4.24 -11.11 -28.62
N THR A 149 3.83 -9.84 -28.55
CA THR A 149 2.93 -9.34 -27.51
C THR A 149 1.61 -8.85 -28.08
N LEU A 150 0.50 -9.12 -27.39
CA LEU A 150 -0.84 -8.64 -27.73
C LEU A 150 -1.42 -7.79 -26.60
N LYS A 151 -1.72 -6.52 -26.87
CA LYS A 151 -2.37 -5.64 -25.89
C LYS A 151 -3.77 -6.12 -25.54
N LEU A 152 -4.07 -6.27 -24.25
CA LEU A 152 -5.39 -6.63 -23.74
C LEU A 152 -6.36 -5.43 -23.83
N PRO A 153 -7.65 -5.67 -24.09
CA PRO A 153 -8.64 -4.62 -24.35
C PRO A 153 -9.27 -4.11 -23.03
N LEU A 154 -8.43 -3.82 -22.04
CA LEU A 154 -8.87 -3.30 -20.74
C LEU A 154 -8.70 -1.77 -20.69
N PRO A 155 -9.55 -1.07 -19.92
CA PRO A 155 -9.27 0.31 -19.52
C PRO A 155 -7.88 0.41 -18.88
N GLN A 156 -7.16 1.49 -19.16
CA GLN A 156 -5.80 1.64 -18.64
C GLN A 156 -5.77 1.73 -17.11
N ASP A 157 -6.84 2.16 -16.49
CA ASP A 157 -6.94 2.25 -15.03
C ASP A 157 -7.48 0.96 -14.39
N ALA A 158 -7.84 -0.08 -15.15
CA ALA A 158 -8.22 -1.36 -14.59
C ALA A 158 -7.04 -2.07 -13.88
N GLN A 159 -7.33 -2.73 -12.78
CA GLN A 159 -6.33 -3.45 -11.97
C GLN A 159 -6.55 -4.96 -12.10
N LEU A 160 -5.51 -5.71 -12.48
CA LEU A 160 -5.56 -7.17 -12.59
C LEU A 160 -5.19 -7.85 -11.27
N HIS A 161 -5.92 -8.90 -10.91
CA HIS A 161 -5.80 -9.58 -9.61
C HIS A 161 -5.44 -11.06 -9.70
N GLY A 162 -5.56 -11.68 -10.88
CA GLY A 162 -5.28 -13.11 -11.02
C GLY A 162 -6.01 -13.76 -12.18
N VAL A 163 -5.89 -15.07 -12.26
CA VAL A 163 -6.65 -15.91 -13.19
C VAL A 163 -7.21 -17.12 -12.44
N THR A 164 -8.49 -17.41 -12.64
CA THR A 164 -9.15 -18.64 -12.18
C THR A 164 -9.83 -19.30 -13.39
N ASP A 165 -9.71 -20.61 -13.58
CA ASP A 165 -10.30 -21.32 -14.74
C ASP A 165 -10.09 -20.64 -16.13
N GLY A 166 -8.93 -20.01 -16.32
CA GLY A 166 -8.58 -19.25 -17.54
C GLY A 166 -9.32 -17.90 -17.72
N LEU A 167 -10.06 -17.46 -16.71
CA LEU A 167 -10.73 -16.17 -16.61
C LEU A 167 -9.82 -15.18 -15.88
N LEU A 168 -9.42 -14.13 -16.59
CA LEU A 168 -8.66 -13.03 -16.02
C LEU A 168 -9.57 -12.17 -15.15
N ILE A 169 -9.13 -11.89 -13.92
CA ILE A 169 -9.90 -11.16 -12.91
C ILE A 169 -9.37 -9.73 -12.78
N ALA A 170 -10.28 -8.76 -12.79
CA ALA A 170 -9.91 -7.34 -12.70
C ALA A 170 -10.93 -6.51 -11.92
N THR A 171 -10.49 -5.41 -11.30
CA THR A 171 -11.38 -4.35 -10.81
C THR A 171 -11.29 -3.12 -11.70
N LEU A 172 -12.41 -2.40 -11.81
CA LEU A 172 -12.50 -1.17 -12.60
C LEU A 172 -12.28 0.06 -11.73
N GLN A 173 -11.40 0.96 -12.16
CA GLN A 173 -11.19 2.25 -11.49
C GLN A 173 -12.02 3.38 -12.12
N SER A 174 -12.57 3.17 -13.31
CA SER A 174 -13.58 4.03 -13.96
C SER A 174 -14.71 3.18 -14.52
N ALA A 175 -15.88 3.78 -14.73
CA ALA A 175 -16.94 3.12 -15.47
C ALA A 175 -16.46 2.77 -16.89
N TRP A 176 -16.86 1.60 -17.39
CA TRP A 176 -16.40 1.07 -18.67
C TRP A 176 -17.55 0.49 -19.48
N THR A 177 -17.60 0.81 -20.77
CA THR A 177 -18.50 0.15 -21.72
C THR A 177 -17.66 -0.70 -22.68
N PRO A 178 -17.60 -2.04 -22.48
CA PRO A 178 -16.95 -2.95 -23.41
C PRO A 178 -17.53 -2.81 -24.82
N ALA A 179 -16.71 -3.00 -25.85
CA ALA A 179 -17.17 -2.97 -27.23
C ALA A 179 -18.27 -4.03 -27.47
N GLY A 180 -19.47 -3.58 -27.85
CA GLY A 180 -20.64 -4.47 -28.01
C GLY A 180 -21.27 -4.97 -26.70
N GLY A 181 -20.82 -4.46 -25.54
CA GLY A 181 -21.32 -4.81 -24.22
C GLY A 181 -22.19 -3.72 -23.57
N LYS A 182 -22.67 -3.99 -22.35
CA LYS A 182 -23.39 -3.03 -21.51
C LYS A 182 -22.41 -2.21 -20.67
N PRO A 183 -22.78 -0.98 -20.25
CA PRO A 183 -21.98 -0.21 -19.29
C PRO A 183 -21.79 -0.98 -17.97
N ILE A 184 -20.57 -0.94 -17.44
CA ILE A 184 -20.15 -1.48 -16.14
C ILE A 184 -19.69 -0.31 -15.28
N VAL A 185 -20.12 -0.27 -14.03
CA VAL A 185 -19.85 0.86 -13.13
C VAL A 185 -18.42 0.84 -12.58
N GLN A 186 -17.98 2.00 -12.09
CA GLN A 186 -16.72 2.15 -11.35
C GLN A 186 -16.71 1.26 -10.10
N GLY A 187 -15.55 0.67 -9.77
CA GLY A 187 -15.35 -0.21 -8.63
C GLY A 187 -15.78 -1.67 -8.86
N ALA A 188 -16.42 -2.00 -9.99
CA ALA A 188 -16.90 -3.35 -10.24
C ALA A 188 -15.77 -4.38 -10.36
N LEU A 189 -16.01 -5.60 -9.85
CA LEU A 189 -15.18 -6.79 -10.06
C LEU A 189 -15.67 -7.51 -11.31
N ILE A 190 -14.76 -7.76 -12.24
CA ILE A 190 -15.06 -8.36 -13.55
C ILE A 190 -14.17 -9.56 -13.86
N ALA A 191 -14.66 -10.43 -14.74
CA ALA A 191 -13.93 -11.57 -15.26
C ALA A 191 -14.14 -11.73 -16.77
N PHE A 192 -13.10 -12.17 -17.50
CA PHE A 192 -13.22 -12.51 -18.92
C PHE A 192 -12.15 -13.53 -19.37
N ARG A 193 -12.45 -14.32 -20.41
CA ARG A 193 -11.55 -15.37 -20.91
C ARG A 193 -10.42 -14.79 -21.77
N VAL A 194 -9.24 -14.57 -21.18
CA VAL A 194 -8.11 -13.93 -21.89
C VAL A 194 -7.63 -14.74 -23.11
N LEU A 195 -7.67 -16.07 -23.05
CA LEU A 195 -7.24 -16.92 -24.17
C LEU A 195 -8.19 -16.85 -25.37
N ASP A 196 -9.49 -16.61 -25.15
CA ASP A 196 -10.44 -16.37 -26.25
C ASP A 196 -10.14 -15.06 -26.98
N PHE A 197 -9.80 -14.01 -26.21
CA PHE A 197 -9.31 -12.77 -26.80
C PHE A 197 -8.00 -13.00 -27.57
N ALA A 198 -7.04 -13.71 -26.98
CA ALA A 198 -5.74 -13.96 -27.61
C ALA A 198 -5.85 -14.71 -28.95
N ARG A 199 -6.80 -15.63 -29.05
CA ARG A 199 -7.08 -16.43 -30.27
C ARG A 199 -7.86 -15.66 -31.33
N THR A 200 -8.85 -14.88 -30.93
CA THR A 200 -9.83 -14.29 -31.88
C THR A 200 -9.62 -12.81 -32.18
N GLY A 201 -8.88 -12.10 -31.33
CA GLY A 201 -8.77 -10.64 -31.35
C GLY A 201 -10.06 -9.91 -30.99
N LYS A 202 -11.14 -10.62 -30.64
CA LYS A 202 -12.44 -10.05 -30.26
C LYS A 202 -12.61 -10.14 -28.75
N LEU A 203 -13.10 -9.06 -28.13
CA LEU A 203 -13.36 -9.03 -26.70
C LEU A 203 -14.45 -10.05 -26.35
N PRO A 204 -14.18 -11.07 -25.52
CA PRO A 204 -15.19 -12.01 -25.08
C PRO A 204 -16.21 -11.34 -24.14
N PRO A 205 -17.35 -11.99 -23.86
CA PRO A 205 -18.30 -11.50 -22.86
C PRO A 205 -17.61 -11.23 -21.52
N ILE A 206 -17.89 -10.06 -20.94
CA ILE A 206 -17.43 -9.68 -19.61
C ILE A 206 -18.46 -10.11 -18.58
N SER A 207 -18.05 -10.91 -17.60
CA SER A 207 -18.86 -11.20 -16.42
C SER A 207 -18.60 -10.14 -15.35
N VAL A 208 -19.66 -9.64 -14.71
CA VAL A 208 -19.57 -8.80 -13.51
C VAL A 208 -19.83 -9.71 -12.31
N LEU A 209 -18.86 -9.84 -11.41
CA LEU A 209 -18.94 -10.67 -10.21
C LEU A 209 -19.55 -9.87 -9.06
N TYR A 210 -19.15 -8.60 -8.91
CA TYR A 210 -19.60 -7.73 -7.83
C TYR A 210 -19.67 -6.27 -8.28
N THR A 211 -20.65 -5.54 -7.74
CA THR A 211 -20.81 -4.09 -7.93
C THR A 211 -20.90 -3.42 -6.55
N PRO A 212 -19.90 -2.62 -6.14
CA PRO A 212 -19.93 -1.94 -4.85
C PRO A 212 -21.02 -0.85 -4.80
N GLY A 213 -21.72 -0.76 -3.66
CA GLY A 213 -22.55 0.38 -3.31
C GLY A 213 -21.72 1.57 -2.82
N SER A 214 -22.36 2.71 -2.52
CA SER A 214 -21.65 3.95 -2.13
C SER A 214 -20.91 3.88 -0.79
N HIS A 215 -21.25 2.92 0.05
CA HIS A 215 -20.60 2.65 1.34
C HIS A 215 -19.67 1.43 1.28
N ALA A 216 -19.60 0.77 0.11
CA ALA A 216 -18.85 -0.47 -0.06
C ALA A 216 -17.61 -0.27 -0.94
N MET A 217 -16.56 -1.03 -0.67
CA MET A 217 -15.36 -1.08 -1.50
C MET A 217 -14.77 -2.48 -1.52
N ILE A 218 -14.05 -2.81 -2.59
CA ILE A 218 -13.21 -4.01 -2.67
C ILE A 218 -11.79 -3.57 -2.31
N ASP A 219 -11.24 -4.11 -1.23
CA ASP A 219 -9.88 -3.79 -0.76
C ASP A 219 -8.84 -4.74 -1.37
N GLU A 220 -9.16 -6.03 -1.38
CA GLU A 220 -8.28 -7.09 -1.87
C GLU A 220 -9.06 -8.07 -2.75
N VAL A 221 -8.39 -8.63 -3.75
CA VAL A 221 -8.89 -9.71 -4.58
C VAL A 221 -7.79 -10.74 -4.78
N ALA A 222 -8.13 -12.02 -4.67
CA ALA A 222 -7.26 -13.11 -5.08
C ALA A 222 -8.04 -14.10 -5.92
N ALA A 223 -7.44 -14.57 -7.01
CA ALA A 223 -7.93 -15.75 -7.72
C ALA A 223 -7.28 -17.00 -7.12
N GLY A 224 -8.07 -18.06 -6.93
CA GLY A 224 -7.57 -19.41 -6.71
C GLY A 224 -7.92 -20.31 -7.89
N GLU A 225 -7.78 -21.63 -7.70
CA GLU A 225 -8.02 -22.62 -8.75
C GLU A 225 -9.42 -22.48 -9.41
N HIS A 226 -10.47 -22.54 -8.59
CA HIS A 226 -11.89 -22.55 -9.02
C HIS A 226 -12.75 -21.46 -8.34
N ALA A 227 -12.12 -20.47 -7.72
CA ALA A 227 -12.79 -19.43 -6.97
C ALA A 227 -12.08 -18.08 -7.12
N VAL A 228 -12.85 -17.00 -6.98
CA VAL A 228 -12.32 -15.65 -6.71
C VAL A 228 -12.71 -15.28 -5.30
N PHE A 229 -11.75 -14.78 -4.52
CA PHE A 229 -12.01 -14.21 -3.21
C PHE A 229 -11.88 -12.70 -3.29
N ALA A 230 -12.80 -11.96 -2.67
CA ALA A 230 -12.69 -10.52 -2.51
C ALA A 230 -12.89 -10.13 -1.05
N SER A 231 -11.99 -9.34 -0.49
CA SER A 231 -12.24 -8.66 0.78
C SER A 231 -13.03 -7.38 0.50
N ILE A 232 -14.27 -7.35 0.95
CA ILE A 232 -15.25 -6.30 0.70
C ILE A 232 -15.55 -5.61 2.01
N TYR A 233 -15.38 -4.30 2.04
CA TYR A 233 -15.64 -3.48 3.22
C TYR A 233 -16.89 -2.66 3.03
N ASN A 234 -17.71 -2.57 4.08
CA ASN A 234 -18.84 -1.65 4.15
C ASN A 234 -18.67 -0.76 5.39
N ASP A 235 -18.68 0.56 5.20
CA ASP A 235 -18.33 1.55 6.24
C ASP A 235 -17.02 1.18 6.98
N VAL A 236 -16.02 0.74 6.20
CA VAL A 236 -14.69 0.36 6.68
C VAL A 236 -14.68 -0.86 7.63
N LYS A 237 -15.67 -1.74 7.52
CA LYS A 237 -15.69 -3.07 8.18
C LYS A 237 -15.72 -4.18 7.13
N GLY A 238 -14.77 -5.10 7.20
CA GLY A 238 -14.47 -6.06 6.13
C GLY A 238 -15.16 -7.41 6.29
N ALA A 239 -15.55 -8.00 5.16
CA ALA A 239 -15.95 -9.40 5.03
C ALA A 239 -15.29 -10.01 3.78
N VAL A 240 -15.00 -11.31 3.80
CA VAL A 240 -14.49 -12.02 2.62
C VAL A 240 -15.65 -12.67 1.90
N HIS A 241 -15.76 -12.40 0.60
CA HIS A 241 -16.70 -13.03 -0.32
C HIS A 241 -15.96 -14.05 -1.18
N ALA A 242 -16.56 -15.22 -1.38
CA ALA A 242 -16.10 -16.24 -2.31
C ALA A 242 -17.06 -16.33 -3.50
N PHE A 243 -16.53 -16.13 -4.71
CA PHE A 243 -17.25 -16.23 -5.97
C PHE A 243 -16.84 -17.50 -6.70
N HIS A 244 -17.82 -18.32 -7.08
CA HIS A 244 -17.59 -19.55 -7.85
C HIS A 244 -18.36 -19.47 -9.17
N PHE A 245 -17.79 -20.04 -10.23
CA PHE A 245 -18.44 -20.09 -11.53
C PHE A 245 -19.03 -21.48 -11.79
N SER A 246 -20.36 -21.58 -11.89
CA SER A 246 -21.07 -22.82 -12.23
C SER A 246 -22.32 -22.52 -13.06
N ASP A 247 -22.68 -23.39 -14.00
CA ASP A 247 -23.88 -23.24 -14.84
C ASP A 247 -23.98 -21.86 -15.53
N PHE A 248 -22.85 -21.36 -16.02
CA PHE A 248 -22.68 -20.05 -16.67
C PHE A 248 -23.04 -18.85 -15.80
N LYS A 249 -23.03 -19.01 -14.47
CA LYS A 249 -23.31 -17.95 -13.50
C LYS A 249 -22.25 -17.92 -12.40
N TRP A 250 -22.01 -16.72 -11.88
CA TRP A 250 -21.20 -16.54 -10.68
C TRP A 250 -22.11 -16.57 -9.46
N SER A 251 -21.73 -17.35 -8.47
CA SER A 251 -22.25 -17.21 -7.11
C SER A 251 -21.47 -16.13 -6.36
N ASP A 252 -22.07 -15.60 -5.30
CA ASP A 252 -21.45 -14.72 -4.31
C ASP A 252 -21.83 -15.28 -2.93
N THR A 253 -20.83 -15.61 -2.11
CA THR A 253 -21.04 -16.14 -0.76
C THR A 253 -20.10 -15.43 0.21
N GLU A 254 -20.67 -14.65 1.15
CA GLU A 254 -19.95 -14.13 2.31
C GLU A 254 -19.50 -15.30 3.19
N LEU A 255 -18.19 -15.40 3.43
CA LEU A 255 -17.62 -16.41 4.30
C LEU A 255 -17.86 -16.03 5.77
N PRO A 256 -18.22 -16.99 6.66
CA PRO A 256 -18.56 -16.70 8.05
C PRO A 256 -17.33 -16.46 8.92
N LEU A 257 -16.62 -15.35 8.67
CA LEU A 257 -15.56 -14.81 9.53
C LEU A 257 -16.16 -13.89 10.60
N PRO A 258 -15.41 -13.56 11.67
CA PRO A 258 -15.87 -12.58 12.65
C PRO A 258 -16.16 -11.21 12.02
N LYS A 259 -17.10 -10.46 12.60
CA LYS A 259 -17.60 -9.16 12.10
C LYS A 259 -16.91 -7.98 12.78
N ASP A 260 -17.23 -6.76 12.33
CA ASP A 260 -16.79 -5.49 12.94
C ASP A 260 -15.27 -5.31 13.07
N GLY A 261 -14.52 -5.85 12.10
CA GLY A 261 -13.08 -5.73 12.02
C GLY A 261 -12.60 -5.68 10.58
N SER A 262 -11.35 -6.03 10.38
CA SER A 262 -10.76 -6.23 9.08
C SER A 262 -10.66 -7.70 8.76
N THR A 263 -10.96 -8.04 7.51
CA THR A 263 -10.65 -9.34 6.95
C THR A 263 -9.72 -9.16 5.76
N ARG A 264 -8.71 -10.03 5.65
CA ARG A 264 -7.74 -9.99 4.55
C ARG A 264 -7.57 -11.37 3.94
N ILE A 265 -7.18 -11.39 2.68
CA ILE A 265 -6.81 -12.59 1.95
C ILE A 265 -5.30 -12.77 2.08
N VAL A 266 -4.88 -13.80 2.81
CA VAL A 266 -3.45 -14.11 2.98
C VAL A 266 -2.92 -14.80 1.72
N SER A 267 -3.68 -15.76 1.20
CA SER A 267 -3.34 -16.49 -0.02
C SER A 267 -4.55 -17.27 -0.52
N ALA A 268 -4.65 -17.41 -1.84
CA ALA A 268 -5.50 -18.42 -2.49
C ALA A 268 -4.58 -19.42 -3.20
N ASN A 269 -4.91 -20.71 -3.13
CA ASN A 269 -4.13 -21.74 -3.81
C ASN A 269 -4.51 -21.79 -5.30
N ASP A 270 -3.53 -21.59 -6.18
CA ASP A 270 -3.76 -21.69 -7.64
C ASP A 270 -3.91 -23.14 -8.13
N TRP A 271 -3.54 -24.13 -7.30
CA TRP A 271 -3.53 -25.57 -7.61
C TRP A 271 -4.48 -26.40 -6.72
N GLY A 272 -5.36 -25.73 -5.99
CA GLY A 272 -6.28 -26.40 -5.07
C GLY A 272 -7.36 -25.46 -4.54
N PRO A 273 -8.34 -26.01 -3.81
CA PRO A 273 -9.45 -25.24 -3.26
C PRO A 273 -9.09 -24.43 -2.02
N GLU A 274 -7.88 -24.60 -1.46
CA GLU A 274 -7.49 -24.01 -0.20
C GLU A 274 -7.27 -22.50 -0.29
N ALA A 275 -7.68 -21.79 0.76
CA ALA A 275 -7.33 -20.39 0.95
C ALA A 275 -7.07 -20.10 2.42
N TYR A 276 -6.30 -19.05 2.67
CA TYR A 276 -6.04 -18.53 4.00
C TYR A 276 -6.54 -17.09 4.11
N PHE A 277 -7.23 -16.81 5.20
CA PHE A 277 -7.75 -15.48 5.53
C PHE A 277 -7.25 -15.08 6.90
N THR A 278 -7.17 -13.78 7.15
CA THR A 278 -6.97 -13.26 8.51
C THR A 278 -8.15 -12.39 8.91
N TYR A 279 -8.54 -12.47 10.18
CA TYR A 279 -9.38 -11.46 10.82
C TYR A 279 -8.60 -10.78 11.94
N GLN A 280 -8.83 -9.48 12.08
CA GLN A 280 -8.37 -8.69 13.23
C GLN A 280 -9.30 -7.50 13.48
N SER A 281 -9.19 -6.87 14.64
CA SER A 281 -9.76 -5.54 14.90
C SER A 281 -8.80 -4.73 15.75
N PHE A 282 -9.15 -3.48 16.08
CA PHE A 282 -8.36 -2.68 17.01
C PHE A 282 -8.12 -3.33 18.38
N LEU A 283 -8.97 -4.28 18.79
CA LEU A 283 -8.89 -4.91 20.12
C LEU A 283 -8.69 -6.43 20.06
N VAL A 284 -8.75 -7.04 18.87
CA VAL A 284 -8.64 -8.49 18.67
C VAL A 284 -7.41 -8.78 17.82
N PRO A 285 -6.47 -9.62 18.30
CA PRO A 285 -5.24 -9.93 17.57
C PRO A 285 -5.51 -10.68 16.26
N PRO A 286 -4.57 -10.62 15.29
CA PRO A 286 -4.69 -11.35 14.05
C PRO A 286 -4.89 -12.84 14.28
N THR A 287 -5.99 -13.36 13.74
CA THR A 287 -6.30 -14.78 13.71
C THR A 287 -6.29 -15.26 12.26
N LEU A 288 -5.50 -16.30 11.98
CA LEU A 288 -5.42 -16.98 10.69
C LEU A 288 -6.50 -18.06 10.61
N TYR A 289 -7.25 -18.04 9.51
CA TYR A 289 -8.31 -18.98 9.19
C TYR A 289 -7.92 -19.78 7.95
N ALA A 290 -8.08 -21.10 8.02
CA ALA A 290 -7.94 -22.01 6.90
C ALA A 290 -9.31 -22.31 6.28
N TYR A 291 -9.40 -22.23 4.97
CA TYR A 291 -10.57 -22.59 4.18
C TYR A 291 -10.21 -23.73 3.24
N ASP A 292 -11.06 -24.76 3.18
CA ASP A 292 -10.87 -25.97 2.39
C ASP A 292 -11.65 -25.94 1.06
N GLY A 293 -12.27 -24.81 0.72
CA GLY A 293 -13.11 -24.64 -0.47
C GLY A 293 -14.57 -25.02 -0.31
N ARG A 294 -14.98 -25.61 0.83
CA ARG A 294 -16.33 -26.18 1.00
C ARG A 294 -16.96 -25.82 2.33
N SER A 295 -16.22 -26.00 3.41
CA SER A 295 -16.63 -25.77 4.80
C SER A 295 -16.40 -24.32 5.20
N ALA A 296 -17.08 -23.85 6.24
CA ALA A 296 -16.77 -22.57 6.86
C ALA A 296 -15.26 -22.47 7.22
N PRO A 297 -14.60 -21.30 7.01
CA PRO A 297 -13.21 -21.10 7.43
C PRO A 297 -13.00 -21.41 8.92
N LYS A 298 -11.92 -22.11 9.24
CA LYS A 298 -11.59 -22.53 10.61
C LYS A 298 -10.38 -21.77 11.13
N ALA A 299 -10.47 -21.18 12.32
CA ALA A 299 -9.31 -20.59 12.98
C ALA A 299 -8.26 -21.69 13.25
N ILE A 300 -7.02 -21.45 12.79
CA ILE A 300 -5.91 -22.40 12.95
C ILE A 300 -4.72 -21.83 13.73
N LYS A 301 -4.62 -20.49 13.82
CA LYS A 301 -3.55 -19.82 14.58
C LYS A 301 -3.97 -18.41 14.94
N GLU A 302 -3.69 -17.99 16.16
CA GLU A 302 -3.93 -16.64 16.65
C GLU A 302 -2.61 -16.05 17.16
N GLN A 303 -2.36 -14.77 16.87
CA GLN A 303 -1.25 -14.05 17.48
C GLN A 303 -1.52 -13.84 18.99
N PRO A 304 -0.48 -13.85 19.84
CA PRO A 304 -0.67 -13.63 21.26
C PRO A 304 -1.25 -12.23 21.52
N VAL A 305 -2.16 -12.14 22.48
CA VAL A 305 -2.63 -10.86 23.01
C VAL A 305 -1.43 -10.06 23.54
N ARG A 306 -1.23 -8.84 23.03
CA ARG A 306 -0.09 -7.96 23.34
C ARG A 306 -0.41 -6.88 24.38
N PHE A 307 -1.68 -6.59 24.63
CA PHE A 307 -2.12 -5.63 25.64
C PHE A 307 -3.52 -5.99 26.16
N ASN A 308 -3.87 -5.53 27.37
CA ASN A 308 -5.18 -5.78 27.95
C ASN A 308 -6.25 -4.85 27.34
N ALA A 309 -7.14 -5.41 26.51
CA ALA A 309 -8.24 -4.68 25.89
C ALA A 309 -9.53 -4.58 26.73
N GLY A 310 -9.62 -5.26 27.89
CA GLY A 310 -10.85 -5.41 28.68
C GLY A 310 -11.45 -4.10 29.23
N GLY A 311 -10.73 -2.99 29.13
CA GLY A 311 -11.17 -1.65 29.50
C GLY A 311 -11.14 -0.63 28.35
N ILE A 312 -11.07 -1.07 27.09
CA ILE A 312 -10.98 -0.19 25.92
C ILE A 312 -12.22 -0.40 25.03
N THR A 313 -12.70 0.67 24.41
CA THR A 313 -13.82 0.66 23.46
C THR A 313 -13.39 1.23 22.11
N VAL A 314 -14.10 0.81 21.06
CA VAL A 314 -13.97 1.34 19.70
C VAL A 314 -15.31 1.94 19.32
N ASP A 315 -15.33 3.23 19.03
CA ASP A 315 -16.49 3.95 18.51
C ASP A 315 -16.18 4.39 17.06
N GLN A 316 -17.15 4.34 16.15
CA GLN A 316 -17.01 4.93 14.81
C GLN A 316 -17.84 6.22 14.75
N HIS A 317 -17.22 7.29 14.28
CA HIS A 317 -17.81 8.63 14.19
C HIS A 317 -17.68 9.16 12.76
N TRP A 318 -18.43 10.23 12.50
CA TRP A 318 -18.44 10.90 11.20
C TRP A 318 -18.30 12.41 11.40
N ALA A 319 -17.14 12.95 11.04
CA ALA A 319 -16.90 14.38 10.97
C ALA A 319 -17.54 14.96 9.70
N THR A 320 -17.84 16.26 9.71
CA THR A 320 -18.31 16.96 8.50
C THR A 320 -17.18 17.81 7.98
N SER A 321 -16.65 17.46 6.81
CA SER A 321 -15.61 18.23 6.13
C SER A 321 -16.14 19.59 5.66
N LYS A 322 -15.23 20.46 5.25
CA LYS A 322 -15.50 21.84 4.83
C LYS A 322 -16.54 21.93 3.70
N ASP A 323 -16.58 20.94 2.82
CA ASP A 323 -17.54 20.85 1.70
C ASP A 323 -18.81 20.06 2.01
N GLY A 324 -19.04 19.69 3.27
CA GLY A 324 -20.20 18.92 3.73
C GLY A 324 -20.04 17.40 3.65
N THR A 325 -18.95 16.90 3.06
CA THR A 325 -18.66 15.46 3.00
C THR A 325 -18.57 14.87 4.41
N LYS A 326 -19.20 13.71 4.63
CA LYS A 326 -19.06 12.97 5.88
C LYS A 326 -17.78 12.12 5.83
N VAL A 327 -16.87 12.34 6.77
CA VAL A 327 -15.58 11.65 6.86
C VAL A 327 -15.61 10.73 8.08
N PRO A 328 -15.49 9.40 7.91
CA PRO A 328 -15.47 8.49 9.03
C PRO A 328 -14.13 8.55 9.76
N TYR A 329 -14.19 8.30 11.07
CA TYR A 329 -13.00 7.99 11.85
C TYR A 329 -13.35 7.01 12.97
N PHE A 330 -12.40 6.13 13.28
CA PHE A 330 -12.48 5.26 14.46
C PHE A 330 -11.85 5.96 15.65
N LEU A 331 -12.49 5.87 16.81
CA LEU A 331 -11.99 6.36 18.09
C LEU A 331 -11.81 5.17 19.04
N ILE A 332 -10.56 4.91 19.42
CA ILE A 332 -10.16 3.85 20.33
C ILE A 332 -9.74 4.49 21.64
N ARG A 333 -10.42 4.18 22.75
CA ARG A 333 -10.22 4.88 24.03
C ARG A 333 -10.63 4.06 25.26
N PRO A 334 -10.19 4.44 26.47
CA PRO A 334 -10.65 3.81 27.70
C PRO A 334 -12.17 3.88 27.85
N LYS A 335 -12.78 2.76 28.22
CA LYS A 335 -14.22 2.63 28.44
C LYS A 335 -14.64 3.55 29.59
N GLY A 336 -15.67 4.34 29.34
CA GLY A 336 -16.22 5.24 30.35
C GLY A 336 -15.39 6.51 30.61
N ALA A 337 -14.30 6.75 29.88
CA ALA A 337 -13.56 8.01 29.95
C ALA A 337 -14.50 9.21 29.81
N LYS A 338 -14.36 10.19 30.72
CA LYS A 338 -15.16 11.41 30.80
C LYS A 338 -14.28 12.60 30.45
N GLY A 339 -14.78 13.46 29.55
CA GLY A 339 -14.06 14.65 29.12
C GLY A 339 -12.84 14.34 28.24
N ALA A 340 -12.04 15.37 28.03
CA ALA A 340 -10.90 15.35 27.15
C ALA A 340 -9.71 14.57 27.74
N ILE A 341 -9.10 13.73 26.91
CA ILE A 341 -7.90 12.96 27.25
C ILE A 341 -6.81 13.15 26.18
N PRO A 342 -5.54 12.82 26.49
CA PRO A 342 -4.45 12.79 25.51
C PRO A 342 -4.80 11.88 24.33
N THR A 343 -4.80 12.43 23.12
CA THR A 343 -5.27 11.74 21.92
C THR A 343 -4.25 11.84 20.80
N ILE A 344 -3.95 10.70 20.16
CA ILE A 344 -3.20 10.64 18.90
C ILE A 344 -4.20 10.57 17.75
N LEU A 345 -4.09 11.46 16.78
CA LEU A 345 -4.83 11.39 15.52
C LEU A 345 -3.89 10.92 14.40
N TYR A 346 -4.28 9.85 13.70
CA TYR A 346 -3.54 9.25 12.60
C TYR A 346 -4.36 9.29 11.30
N GLY A 347 -3.67 9.50 10.17
CA GLY A 347 -4.28 9.54 8.85
C GLY A 347 -3.26 9.35 7.72
N TYR A 348 -3.76 9.05 6.51
CA TYR A 348 -2.93 8.88 5.31
C TYR A 348 -3.52 9.61 4.11
N GLY A 349 -4.67 9.18 3.58
CA GLY A 349 -5.43 9.93 2.58
C GLY A 349 -4.77 10.07 1.22
N GLY A 350 -4.34 8.98 0.60
CA GLY A 350 -3.73 9.02 -0.73
C GLY A 350 -3.54 7.64 -1.33
N PHE A 351 -3.30 7.60 -2.64
CA PHE A 351 -3.01 6.39 -3.39
C PHE A 351 -4.07 5.29 -3.31
N GLN A 352 -5.31 5.65 -2.97
CA GLN A 352 -6.40 4.70 -2.75
C GLN A 352 -6.11 3.70 -1.62
N LEU A 353 -5.19 4.01 -0.71
CA LEU A 353 -4.90 3.17 0.45
C LEU A 353 -5.98 3.36 1.52
N SER A 354 -6.57 2.25 1.97
CA SER A 354 -7.61 2.22 3.01
C SER A 354 -6.98 2.04 4.40
N LEU A 355 -7.36 2.88 5.38
CA LEU A 355 -7.03 2.63 6.78
C LEU A 355 -8.10 1.77 7.45
N THR A 356 -8.05 0.47 7.21
CA THR A 356 -8.98 -0.52 7.78
C THR A 356 -8.56 -0.91 9.21
N PRO A 357 -9.47 -1.39 10.09
CA PRO A 357 -9.11 -1.78 11.46
C PRO A 357 -7.90 -2.73 11.54
N TRP A 358 -6.96 -2.49 12.46
CA TRP A 358 -5.81 -3.37 12.70
C TRP A 358 -5.53 -3.53 14.18
N TYR A 359 -4.89 -4.63 14.56
CA TYR A 359 -4.51 -4.85 15.94
C TYR A 359 -3.26 -4.05 16.31
N TRP A 360 -3.34 -3.31 17.41
CA TRP A 360 -2.20 -2.56 17.91
C TRP A 360 -1.09 -3.51 18.40
N ASN A 361 0.17 -3.22 18.04
CA ASN A 361 1.35 -4.03 18.39
C ASN A 361 1.45 -5.39 17.66
N ASP A 362 0.96 -5.48 16.42
CA ASP A 362 1.11 -6.67 15.56
C ASP A 362 2.47 -6.74 14.80
N GLY A 363 3.28 -5.67 14.85
CA GLY A 363 4.59 -5.55 14.21
C GLY A 363 4.54 -5.31 12.69
N HIS A 364 3.38 -4.98 12.14
CA HIS A 364 3.19 -4.82 10.70
C HIS A 364 2.51 -3.51 10.31
N MET A 365 1.72 -2.92 11.21
CA MET A 365 0.97 -1.69 10.97
C MET A 365 1.53 -0.51 11.76
N PRO A 366 1.36 0.73 11.28
CA PRO A 366 1.85 1.92 11.98
C PRO A 366 1.20 2.06 13.37
N LEU A 367 1.99 2.56 14.33
CA LEU A 367 1.61 2.94 15.69
C LEU A 367 1.35 1.79 16.68
N ASP A 368 2.41 1.25 17.28
CA ASP A 368 2.42 0.24 18.35
C ASP A 368 1.90 0.75 19.72
N THR A 369 0.63 1.14 19.76
CA THR A 369 0.03 1.99 20.81
C THR A 369 -0.73 1.25 21.91
N GLY A 370 -1.04 -0.03 21.76
CA GLY A 370 -1.86 -0.77 22.71
C GLY A 370 -1.29 -0.73 24.13
N GLN A 371 -0.04 -1.18 24.27
CA GLN A 371 0.65 -1.20 25.57
C GLN A 371 1.27 0.15 25.96
N THR A 372 1.61 0.99 24.97
CA THR A 372 2.40 2.21 25.18
C THR A 372 1.53 3.46 25.34
N TRP A 373 0.27 3.42 24.92
CA TRP A 373 -0.64 4.57 24.89
C TRP A 373 -2.02 4.25 25.47
N LEU A 374 -2.75 3.28 24.88
CA LEU A 374 -4.15 3.01 25.21
C LEU A 374 -4.32 2.52 26.65
N THR A 375 -3.52 1.53 27.06
CA THR A 375 -3.54 1.00 28.44
C THR A 375 -3.09 2.02 29.49
N ARG A 376 -2.47 3.13 29.07
CA ARG A 376 -2.06 4.25 29.93
C ARG A 376 -3.11 5.37 30.03
N GLY A 377 -4.29 5.16 29.44
CA GLY A 377 -5.40 6.11 29.50
C GLY A 377 -5.48 7.08 28.32
N GLY A 378 -4.61 6.96 27.32
CA GLY A 378 -4.67 7.74 26.09
C GLY A 378 -5.72 7.22 25.11
N ALA A 379 -6.12 8.05 24.16
CA ALA A 379 -6.99 7.68 23.04
C ALA A 379 -6.26 7.77 21.69
N ILE A 380 -6.81 7.10 20.69
CA ILE A 380 -6.36 7.16 19.31
C ILE A 380 -7.56 7.36 18.41
N ALA A 381 -7.42 8.27 17.46
CA ALA A 381 -8.34 8.46 16.35
C ALA A 381 -7.66 8.07 15.03
N VAL A 382 -8.34 7.28 14.21
CA VAL A 382 -7.88 6.90 12.86
C VAL A 382 -8.85 7.51 11.85
N ALA A 383 -8.38 8.48 11.06
CA ALA A 383 -9.21 9.22 10.11
C ALA A 383 -9.16 8.61 8.71
N ASN A 384 -10.33 8.22 8.20
CA ASN A 384 -10.52 7.67 6.86
C ASN A 384 -10.79 8.77 5.83
N ILE A 385 -9.83 9.68 5.68
CA ILE A 385 -9.95 10.90 4.85
C ILE A 385 -9.93 10.58 3.35
N ARG A 386 -10.48 11.50 2.52
CA ARG A 386 -10.43 11.37 1.05
C ARG A 386 -9.01 11.29 0.51
N GLY A 387 -8.88 10.70 -0.68
CA GLY A 387 -7.59 10.24 -1.22
C GLY A 387 -7.29 8.79 -0.83
N GLY A 388 -7.87 8.29 0.27
CA GLY A 388 -7.85 6.86 0.61
C GLY A 388 -8.79 6.01 -0.26
N GLY A 389 -8.88 4.73 0.06
CA GLY A 389 -9.67 3.72 -0.67
C GLY A 389 -11.00 3.33 -0.02
N GLU A 390 -11.36 3.93 1.12
CA GLU A 390 -12.43 3.44 2.01
C GLU A 390 -13.83 3.38 1.38
N PHE A 391 -14.07 4.18 0.35
CA PHE A 391 -15.31 4.16 -0.44
C PHE A 391 -15.01 4.00 -1.94
N GLY A 392 -13.97 3.24 -2.24
CA GLY A 392 -13.57 2.86 -3.59
C GLY A 392 -12.90 3.99 -4.38
N PRO A 393 -12.82 3.85 -5.71
CA PRO A 393 -12.03 4.76 -6.56
C PRO A 393 -12.51 6.21 -6.51
N ALA A 394 -13.82 6.43 -6.31
CA ALA A 394 -14.38 7.78 -6.20
C ALA A 394 -13.83 8.55 -4.98
N TRP A 395 -13.60 7.86 -3.85
CA TRP A 395 -13.04 8.46 -2.63
C TRP A 395 -11.60 8.93 -2.83
N HIS A 396 -10.81 8.15 -3.57
CA HIS A 396 -9.45 8.50 -3.96
C HIS A 396 -9.42 9.71 -4.91
N LEU A 397 -10.17 9.63 -6.02
CA LEU A 397 -10.23 10.68 -7.03
C LEU A 397 -10.71 12.02 -6.47
N ALA A 398 -11.52 12.01 -5.41
CA ALA A 398 -12.04 13.21 -4.77
C ALA A 398 -10.95 14.12 -4.18
N ALA A 399 -9.74 13.62 -3.90
CA ALA A 399 -8.62 14.39 -3.35
C ALA A 399 -7.32 14.29 -4.18
N LEU A 400 -7.43 14.00 -5.47
CA LEU A 400 -6.28 13.86 -6.37
C LEU A 400 -5.89 15.22 -7.00
N LYS A 401 -4.60 15.51 -7.14
CA LYS A 401 -4.04 16.71 -7.81
C LYS A 401 -4.64 18.03 -7.32
N TYR A 402 -5.37 18.76 -8.16
CA TYR A 402 -6.02 20.05 -7.83
C TYR A 402 -7.10 19.96 -6.75
N HIS A 403 -7.41 18.74 -6.28
CA HIS A 403 -8.33 18.49 -5.18
C HIS A 403 -7.62 18.11 -3.88
N ARG A 404 -6.27 18.12 -3.84
CA ARG A 404 -5.48 17.62 -2.71
C ARG A 404 -5.83 18.27 -1.37
N GLN A 405 -6.19 19.56 -1.40
CA GLN A 405 -6.63 20.29 -0.20
C GLN A 405 -7.78 19.58 0.55
N ARG A 406 -8.65 18.84 -0.15
CA ARG A 406 -9.77 18.14 0.49
C ARG A 406 -9.32 17.08 1.49
N ALA A 407 -8.19 16.42 1.26
CA ALA A 407 -7.65 15.45 2.22
C ALA A 407 -7.20 16.15 3.52
N TYR A 408 -6.62 17.35 3.41
CA TYR A 408 -6.19 18.16 4.55
C TYR A 408 -7.40 18.73 5.29
N ASP A 409 -8.37 19.27 4.56
CA ASP A 409 -9.65 19.76 5.10
C ASP A 409 -10.41 18.64 5.86
N ASP A 410 -10.40 17.41 5.34
CA ASP A 410 -11.00 16.23 5.99
C ASP A 410 -10.32 15.92 7.33
N PHE A 411 -8.98 15.96 7.37
CA PHE A 411 -8.21 15.66 8.57
C PHE A 411 -8.37 16.74 9.65
N GLU A 412 -8.39 18.01 9.25
CA GLU A 412 -8.70 19.14 10.13
C GLU A 412 -10.13 19.05 10.67
N ALA A 413 -11.10 18.62 9.86
CA ALA A 413 -12.47 18.41 10.28
C ALA A 413 -12.60 17.31 11.33
N VAL A 414 -11.85 16.21 11.21
CA VAL A 414 -11.79 15.17 12.25
C VAL A 414 -11.17 15.71 13.54
N ALA A 415 -10.06 16.43 13.46
CA ALA A 415 -9.44 17.08 14.63
C ALA A 415 -10.42 18.02 15.35
N SER A 416 -11.14 18.83 14.58
CA SER A 416 -12.13 19.80 15.09
C SER A 416 -13.35 19.11 15.68
N ASP A 417 -13.83 18.01 15.10
CA ASP A 417 -14.95 17.21 15.64
C ASP A 417 -14.56 16.52 16.96
N ILE A 418 -13.32 16.03 17.08
CA ILE A 418 -12.79 15.46 18.34
C ILE A 418 -12.78 16.52 19.46
N GLU A 419 -12.31 17.74 19.17
CA GLU A 419 -12.34 18.84 20.13
C GLU A 419 -13.78 19.25 20.48
N HIS A 420 -14.63 19.43 19.47
CA HIS A 420 -16.02 19.87 19.66
C HIS A 420 -16.83 18.90 20.53
N ARG A 421 -16.60 17.58 20.39
CA ARG A 421 -17.22 16.55 21.22
C ARG A 421 -16.64 16.47 22.63
N GLY A 422 -15.60 17.24 22.94
CA GLY A 422 -14.90 17.21 24.22
C GLY A 422 -14.13 15.91 24.46
N LEU A 423 -13.71 15.22 23.39
CA LEU A 423 -12.97 13.95 23.46
C LEU A 423 -11.46 14.19 23.64
N SER A 424 -10.96 15.31 23.16
CA SER A 424 -9.62 15.84 23.45
C SER A 424 -9.65 17.37 23.42
N THR A 425 -8.51 18.01 23.62
CA THR A 425 -8.32 19.46 23.44
C THR A 425 -7.16 19.72 22.50
N THR A 426 -7.06 20.91 21.91
CA THR A 426 -5.88 21.30 21.10
C THR A 426 -4.55 21.18 21.87
N LYS A 427 -4.58 21.25 23.20
CA LYS A 427 -3.41 21.06 24.10
C LYS A 427 -3.09 19.58 24.38
N GLN A 428 -3.97 18.66 23.99
CA GLN A 428 -3.87 17.22 24.26
C GLN A 428 -3.96 16.37 22.98
N LEU A 429 -4.12 17.00 21.82
CA LEU A 429 -4.23 16.34 20.52
C LEU A 429 -2.88 16.39 19.79
N GLY A 430 -2.27 15.24 19.55
CA GLY A 430 -1.10 15.11 18.68
C GLY A 430 -1.44 14.39 17.39
N ILE A 431 -0.66 14.66 16.34
CA ILE A 431 -0.85 14.03 15.02
C ILE A 431 0.37 13.20 14.62
N VAL A 432 0.12 12.08 13.97
CA VAL A 432 1.17 11.20 13.44
C VAL A 432 0.87 10.84 11.99
N GLY A 433 1.90 10.82 11.15
CA GLY A 433 1.77 10.41 9.76
C GLY A 433 3.10 10.00 9.15
N ALA A 434 3.04 9.03 8.22
CA ALA A 434 4.20 8.47 7.55
C ALA A 434 4.09 8.55 6.01
N SER A 435 5.21 8.78 5.30
CA SER A 435 5.22 8.88 3.83
C SER A 435 4.30 10.01 3.34
N ASN A 436 3.25 9.70 2.58
CA ASN A 436 2.16 10.64 2.27
C ASN A 436 1.44 11.17 3.53
N GLY A 437 1.31 10.36 4.58
CA GLY A 437 0.86 10.83 5.89
C GLY A 437 1.83 11.84 6.53
N GLY A 438 3.12 11.78 6.18
CA GLY A 438 4.11 12.76 6.59
C GLY A 438 3.88 14.13 5.93
N LEU A 439 3.52 14.12 4.64
CA LEU A 439 3.03 15.31 3.93
C LEU A 439 1.77 15.87 4.60
N LEU A 440 0.78 15.00 4.86
CA LEU A 440 -0.46 15.36 5.53
C LEU A 440 -0.20 16.11 6.85
N VAL A 441 0.54 15.51 7.78
CA VAL A 441 0.73 16.12 9.12
C VAL A 441 1.55 17.41 9.08
N THR A 442 2.49 17.53 8.15
CA THR A 442 3.27 18.77 8.00
C THR A 442 2.48 19.87 7.31
N THR A 443 1.61 19.54 6.34
CA THR A 443 0.71 20.52 5.72
C THR A 443 -0.29 21.06 6.74
N VAL A 444 -1.03 20.20 7.43
CA VAL A 444 -2.05 20.66 8.42
C VAL A 444 -1.42 21.37 9.62
N MET A 445 -0.22 20.98 10.05
CA MET A 445 0.55 21.75 11.05
C MET A 445 0.86 23.17 10.54
N THR A 446 1.18 23.29 9.26
CA THR A 446 1.53 24.57 8.65
C THR A 446 0.30 25.47 8.45
N GLU A 447 -0.84 24.87 8.10
CA GLU A 447 -2.13 25.56 7.87
C GLU A 447 -2.85 25.92 9.19
N ARG A 448 -2.86 24.99 10.14
CA ARG A 448 -3.59 25.07 11.43
C ARG A 448 -2.70 24.70 12.61
N PRO A 449 -1.64 25.50 12.91
CA PRO A 449 -0.78 25.26 14.05
C PRO A 449 -1.51 25.34 15.40
N ASP A 450 -2.69 25.94 15.43
CA ASP A 450 -3.55 26.09 16.61
C ASP A 450 -4.27 24.81 17.03
N LEU A 451 -4.40 23.82 16.14
CA LEU A 451 -5.19 22.60 16.40
C LEU A 451 -4.44 21.50 17.15
N PHE A 452 -3.11 21.56 17.20
CA PHE A 452 -2.29 20.42 17.62
C PHE A 452 -1.27 20.81 18.69
N ALA A 453 -1.01 19.91 19.62
CA ALA A 453 -0.02 20.08 20.68
C ALA A 453 1.35 19.47 20.33
N ALA A 454 1.41 18.50 19.41
CA ALA A 454 2.65 17.86 18.97
C ALA A 454 2.47 17.14 17.63
N VAL A 455 3.57 17.00 16.87
CA VAL A 455 3.59 16.33 15.55
C VAL A 455 4.70 15.29 15.50
N VAL A 456 4.38 14.05 15.08
CA VAL A 456 5.39 13.06 14.69
C VAL A 456 5.28 12.82 13.19
N CYS A 457 6.34 13.18 12.46
CA CYS A 457 6.40 13.17 11.00
C CYS A 457 7.43 12.15 10.53
N GLN A 458 6.97 11.10 9.87
CA GLN A 458 7.76 9.89 9.58
C GLN A 458 8.01 9.75 8.09
N ARG A 459 9.27 9.57 7.67
CA ARG A 459 9.73 9.36 6.28
C ARG A 459 8.96 10.21 5.25
N PRO A 460 8.91 11.54 5.42
CA PRO A 460 7.87 12.36 4.82
C PRO A 460 8.20 12.83 3.40
N LEU A 461 7.16 13.01 2.59
CA LEU A 461 7.20 13.92 1.42
C LEU A 461 6.90 15.34 1.90
N ILE A 462 7.77 16.32 1.62
CA ILE A 462 7.60 17.69 2.14
C ILE A 462 7.80 18.76 1.07
N ASP A 463 8.92 18.75 0.34
CA ASP A 463 9.12 19.75 -0.73
C ASP A 463 8.42 19.30 -2.01
N MET A 464 7.14 19.66 -2.11
CA MET A 464 6.29 19.26 -3.21
C MET A 464 6.58 20.01 -4.51
N LEU A 465 7.47 21.02 -4.52
CA LEU A 465 7.92 21.62 -5.77
C LEU A 465 9.11 20.87 -6.39
N ARG A 466 9.80 20.04 -5.60
CA ARG A 466 10.97 19.29 -6.05
C ARG A 466 10.81 17.78 -5.91
N TYR A 467 9.64 17.30 -5.48
CA TYR A 467 9.48 15.88 -5.14
C TYR A 467 9.82 14.93 -6.29
N THR A 468 9.56 15.35 -7.53
CA THR A 468 9.83 14.56 -8.75
C THR A 468 11.30 14.32 -9.03
N HIS A 469 12.22 15.04 -8.37
CA HIS A 469 13.67 14.94 -8.59
C HIS A 469 14.39 13.98 -7.64
N PHE A 470 13.69 13.39 -6.66
CA PHE A 470 14.28 12.53 -5.64
C PHE A 470 13.61 11.15 -5.62
N GLY A 471 14.43 10.10 -5.44
CA GLY A 471 13.96 8.72 -5.29
C GLY A 471 12.98 8.29 -6.38
N ALA A 472 11.83 7.75 -5.96
CA ALA A 472 10.74 7.36 -6.84
C ALA A 472 9.77 8.52 -7.17
N GLY A 473 10.13 9.77 -6.86
CA GLY A 473 9.31 10.98 -6.96
C GLY A 473 8.43 11.10 -8.20
N ALA A 474 9.02 10.93 -9.38
CA ALA A 474 8.32 11.04 -10.66
C ALA A 474 7.13 10.06 -10.78
N SER A 475 7.14 8.94 -10.04
CA SER A 475 6.04 7.98 -10.06
C SER A 475 4.74 8.56 -9.49
N TRP A 476 4.82 9.55 -8.59
CA TRP A 476 3.66 10.12 -7.90
C TRP A 476 3.04 11.34 -8.57
N ILE A 477 3.47 11.69 -9.79
CA ILE A 477 2.82 12.73 -10.61
C ILE A 477 1.34 12.45 -10.83
N GLY A 478 0.97 11.16 -10.90
CA GLY A 478 -0.42 10.73 -10.97
C GLY A 478 -1.26 11.18 -9.77
N GLU A 479 -0.65 11.28 -8.58
CA GLU A 479 -1.30 11.62 -7.31
C GLU A 479 -1.30 13.13 -7.05
N TYR A 480 -0.13 13.77 -7.12
CA TYR A 480 0.06 15.15 -6.68
C TYR A 480 0.03 16.17 -7.82
N GLY A 481 0.28 15.74 -9.06
CA GLY A 481 0.47 16.62 -10.21
C GLY A 481 1.94 16.98 -10.44
N ASP A 482 2.27 17.41 -11.65
CA ASP A 482 3.65 17.69 -12.06
C ASP A 482 4.06 19.15 -11.73
N PRO A 483 5.06 19.38 -10.86
CA PRO A 483 5.58 20.72 -10.58
C PRO A 483 6.29 21.37 -11.76
N ALA A 484 6.58 20.64 -12.84
CA ALA A 484 7.11 21.23 -14.08
C ALA A 484 6.04 22.02 -14.86
N ASP A 485 4.74 21.74 -14.66
CA ASP A 485 3.65 22.57 -15.18
C ASP A 485 3.47 23.80 -14.26
N PRO A 486 3.66 25.04 -14.76
CA PRO A 486 3.53 26.25 -13.94
C PRO A 486 2.19 26.41 -13.22
N LYS A 487 1.08 25.94 -13.80
CA LYS A 487 -0.24 26.03 -13.16
C LYS A 487 -0.34 25.07 -11.99
N MET A 488 0.14 23.85 -12.19
CA MET A 488 0.18 22.84 -11.13
C MET A 488 1.18 23.24 -10.04
N ALA A 489 2.35 23.77 -10.40
CA ALA A 489 3.33 24.29 -9.45
C ALA A 489 2.77 25.42 -8.58
N ALA A 490 1.99 26.33 -9.18
CA ALA A 490 1.31 27.39 -8.44
C ALA A 490 0.30 26.83 -7.44
N TYR A 491 -0.47 25.80 -7.82
CA TYR A 491 -1.38 25.11 -6.91
C TYR A 491 -0.63 24.34 -5.82
N ILE A 492 0.37 23.53 -6.17
CA ILE A 492 1.16 22.77 -5.19
C ILE A 492 1.82 23.69 -4.15
N ARG A 493 2.29 24.86 -4.58
CA ARG A 493 2.87 25.86 -3.68
C ARG A 493 1.89 26.31 -2.58
N THR A 494 0.57 26.21 -2.77
CA THR A 494 -0.39 26.65 -1.74
C THR A 494 -0.36 25.76 -0.50
N TYR A 495 -0.09 24.45 -0.66
CA TYR A 495 -0.12 23.48 0.44
C TYR A 495 1.25 22.90 0.81
N SER A 496 2.26 23.07 -0.06
CA SER A 496 3.59 22.47 0.15
C SER A 496 4.22 22.97 1.46
N PRO A 497 4.44 22.10 2.47
CA PRO A 497 4.88 22.55 3.79
C PRO A 497 6.23 23.27 3.76
N TYR A 498 7.16 22.79 2.93
CA TYR A 498 8.50 23.39 2.83
C TYR A 498 8.44 24.86 2.38
N GLN A 499 7.51 25.22 1.50
CA GLN A 499 7.34 26.61 1.06
C GLN A 499 6.54 27.47 2.05
N ASN A 500 5.67 26.86 2.87
CA ASN A 500 4.71 27.59 3.71
C ASN A 500 5.12 27.73 5.19
N VAL A 501 6.18 27.06 5.65
CA VAL A 501 6.69 27.26 7.02
C VAL A 501 7.37 28.63 7.20
N LYS A 502 6.95 29.38 8.22
CA LYS A 502 7.32 30.78 8.45
C LYS A 502 8.02 31.00 9.79
N ALA A 503 8.99 31.90 9.83
CA ALA A 503 9.74 32.21 11.06
C ALA A 503 8.91 32.88 12.16
N ASN A 504 7.88 33.65 11.78
CA ASN A 504 7.05 34.44 12.70
C ASN A 504 5.76 33.72 13.16
N VAL A 505 5.68 32.40 12.97
CA VAL A 505 4.54 31.58 13.38
C VAL A 505 5.03 30.56 14.40
N THR A 506 4.32 30.42 15.52
CA THR A 506 4.62 29.38 16.51
C THR A 506 3.96 28.07 16.07
N TYR A 507 4.77 27.08 15.70
CA TYR A 507 4.31 25.73 15.39
C TYR A 507 4.35 24.83 16.63
N PRO A 508 3.52 23.77 16.70
CA PRO A 508 3.69 22.73 17.71
C PRO A 508 5.09 22.08 17.59
N PRO A 509 5.65 21.57 18.69
CA PRO A 509 6.85 20.75 18.65
C PRO A 509 6.70 19.61 17.64
N ILE A 510 7.73 19.37 16.84
CA ILE A 510 7.73 18.33 15.82
C ILE A 510 8.94 17.39 15.96
N LEU A 511 8.68 16.09 15.82
CA LEU A 511 9.69 15.04 15.69
C LEU A 511 9.69 14.51 14.26
N PHE A 512 10.78 14.73 13.53
CA PHE A 512 11.06 14.10 12.25
C PHE A 512 11.80 12.79 12.43
N ILE A 513 11.36 11.73 11.76
CA ILE A 513 12.04 10.42 11.75
C ILE A 513 12.23 9.96 10.31
N THR A 514 13.44 9.55 9.94
CA THR A 514 13.77 9.01 8.61
C THR A 514 14.95 8.04 8.64
N GLU A 515 15.36 7.50 7.49
CA GLU A 515 16.35 6.45 7.35
C GLU A 515 17.26 6.79 6.15
N THR A 516 18.57 6.66 6.33
CA THR A 516 19.56 6.98 5.28
C THR A 516 19.36 6.11 4.04
N SER A 517 18.94 4.86 4.24
CA SER A 517 18.72 3.84 3.19
C SER A 517 17.37 3.93 2.48
N ASP A 518 16.50 4.88 2.83
CA ASP A 518 15.24 5.10 2.11
C ASP A 518 15.54 5.58 0.67
N ASP A 519 15.34 4.69 -0.32
CA ASP A 519 15.48 4.97 -1.75
C ASP A 519 14.12 5.16 -2.46
N ARG A 520 13.04 5.23 -1.68
CA ARG A 520 11.67 5.49 -2.15
C ARG A 520 11.38 6.99 -2.07
N VAL A 521 11.26 7.54 -0.86
CA VAL A 521 11.03 8.97 -0.59
C VAL A 521 12.34 9.71 -0.33
N THR A 522 13.35 9.04 0.20
CA THR A 522 14.65 9.61 0.60
C THR A 522 14.61 10.50 1.84
N PRO A 523 15.69 10.51 2.65
CA PRO A 523 15.75 11.30 3.89
C PRO A 523 15.86 12.82 3.64
N VAL A 524 16.07 13.24 2.39
CA VAL A 524 16.35 14.64 2.04
C VAL A 524 15.21 15.58 2.44
N PHE A 525 13.96 15.14 2.33
CA PHE A 525 12.80 15.98 2.63
C PHE A 525 12.73 16.33 4.12
N ALA A 526 12.91 15.34 5.00
CA ALA A 526 12.96 15.56 6.44
C ALA A 526 14.17 16.43 6.81
N ARG A 527 15.36 16.13 6.27
CA ARG A 527 16.58 16.93 6.52
C ARG A 527 16.40 18.40 6.18
N MET A 528 15.86 18.71 4.99
CA MET A 528 15.66 20.08 4.54
C MET A 528 14.63 20.84 5.39
N MET A 529 13.51 20.19 5.72
CA MET A 529 12.48 20.82 6.55
C MET A 529 12.97 21.07 7.98
N ALA A 530 13.61 20.06 8.59
CA ALA A 530 14.17 20.17 9.94
C ALA A 530 15.19 21.34 10.01
N ALA A 531 16.17 21.36 9.11
CA ALA A 531 17.18 22.42 9.07
C ALA A 531 16.56 23.81 8.87
N LYS A 532 15.54 23.94 8.00
CA LYS A 532 14.83 25.21 7.80
C LYS A 532 14.09 25.63 9.07
N MET A 533 13.43 24.70 9.75
CA MET A 533 12.67 25.00 10.97
C MET A 533 13.58 25.35 12.14
N GLU A 534 14.70 24.65 12.31
CA GLU A 534 15.73 24.98 13.31
C GLU A 534 16.32 26.38 13.08
N ALA A 535 16.66 26.71 11.82
CA ALA A 535 17.16 28.04 11.47
C ALA A 535 16.13 29.17 11.71
N GLN A 536 14.84 28.83 11.70
CA GLN A 536 13.75 29.73 12.05
C GLN A 536 13.46 29.81 13.56
N GLY A 537 14.14 29.00 14.39
CA GLY A 537 13.98 28.99 15.84
C GLY A 537 12.82 28.12 16.35
N HIS A 538 12.28 27.21 15.54
CA HIS A 538 11.19 26.32 15.94
C HIS A 538 11.67 25.15 16.79
N ASN A 539 10.75 24.54 17.55
CA ASN A 539 11.06 23.36 18.37
C ASN A 539 11.01 22.08 17.52
N VAL A 540 12.19 21.59 17.13
CA VAL A 540 12.37 20.44 16.23
C VAL A 540 13.24 19.38 16.90
N LEU A 541 12.81 18.13 16.78
CA LEU A 541 13.65 16.96 16.97
C LEU A 541 13.80 16.23 15.64
N PHE A 542 14.98 15.68 15.39
CA PHE A 542 15.30 14.94 14.17
C PHE A 542 16.03 13.64 14.53
N ASN A 543 15.52 12.52 14.02
CA ASN A 543 16.15 11.22 14.14
C ASN A 543 16.32 10.58 12.76
N GLU A 544 17.54 10.16 12.46
CA GLU A 544 17.84 9.44 11.23
C GLU A 544 18.62 8.16 11.53
N ALA A 545 18.02 7.00 11.26
CA ALA A 545 18.70 5.71 11.34
C ALA A 545 19.44 5.40 10.02
N ALA A 546 20.51 4.59 10.07
CA ALA A 546 21.22 4.22 8.84
C ALA A 546 20.41 3.23 7.97
N GLU A 547 19.78 2.24 8.61
CA GLU A 547 19.10 1.11 7.98
C GLU A 547 17.57 1.19 8.20
N GLY A 548 16.80 0.46 7.39
CA GLY A 548 15.34 0.36 7.49
C GLY A 548 14.57 0.72 6.22
N GLY A 549 15.24 1.29 5.22
CA GLY A 549 14.60 1.69 3.96
C GLY A 549 13.40 2.61 4.21
N HIS A 550 12.31 2.40 3.45
CA HIS A 550 11.07 3.17 3.65
C HIS A 550 10.09 2.48 4.63
N GLY A 551 10.59 1.96 5.76
CA GLY A 551 9.87 1.28 6.84
C GLY A 551 10.46 1.63 8.23
N PRO A 552 9.83 1.22 9.35
CA PRO A 552 10.27 1.58 10.70
C PRO A 552 11.47 0.73 11.18
N GLY A 553 12.61 0.87 10.52
CA GLY A 553 13.81 0.08 10.80
C GLY A 553 13.90 -1.23 10.03
N SER A 554 15.04 -1.90 10.16
CA SER A 554 15.39 -3.17 9.49
C SER A 554 15.29 -4.37 10.43
N THR A 555 15.24 -4.13 11.74
CA THR A 555 15.11 -5.13 12.79
C THR A 555 14.03 -4.76 13.81
N HIS A 556 13.52 -5.75 14.55
CA HIS A 556 12.54 -5.52 15.63
C HIS A 556 13.07 -4.59 16.75
N ALA A 557 14.40 -4.55 16.97
CA ALA A 557 14.98 -3.68 17.99
C ALA A 557 14.94 -2.21 17.56
N GLU A 558 15.30 -1.93 16.32
CA GLU A 558 15.22 -0.59 15.73
C GLU A 558 13.77 -0.08 15.70
N GLU A 559 12.83 -0.96 15.33
CA GLU A 559 11.39 -0.65 15.37
C GLU A 559 10.90 -0.31 16.79
N ALA A 560 11.36 -1.05 17.80
CA ALA A 560 11.01 -0.78 19.19
C ALA A 560 11.52 0.60 19.66
N ASP A 561 12.77 0.95 19.35
CA ASP A 561 13.36 2.25 19.68
C ASP A 561 12.63 3.40 18.96
N TYR A 562 12.30 3.20 17.69
CA TYR A 562 11.52 4.12 16.88
C TYR A 562 10.17 4.48 17.53
N TRP A 563 9.42 3.46 17.97
CA TRP A 563 8.12 3.67 18.61
C TRP A 563 8.24 4.22 20.03
N ALA A 564 9.22 3.73 20.81
CA ALA A 564 9.48 4.23 22.15
C ALA A 564 9.77 5.74 22.15
N MET A 565 10.62 6.20 21.22
CA MET A 565 10.92 7.63 21.03
C MET A 565 9.66 8.42 20.66
N SER A 566 8.88 7.95 19.69
CA SER A 566 7.65 8.61 19.23
C SER A 566 6.64 8.78 20.37
N PHE A 567 6.38 7.73 21.16
CA PHE A 567 5.41 7.78 22.25
C PHE A 567 5.92 8.51 23.48
N ALA A 568 7.23 8.51 23.76
CA ALA A 568 7.81 9.33 24.82
C ALA A 568 7.66 10.82 24.52
N PHE A 569 7.92 11.21 23.25
CA PHE A 569 7.71 12.57 22.77
C PHE A 569 6.25 13.00 22.91
N LEU A 570 5.31 12.21 22.38
CA LEU A 570 3.88 12.50 22.45
C LEU A 570 3.39 12.53 23.91
N SER A 571 3.79 11.58 24.76
CA SER A 571 3.36 11.52 26.16
C SER A 571 3.72 12.81 26.91
N ARG A 572 4.95 13.32 26.68
CA ARG A 572 5.45 14.55 27.32
C ARG A 572 4.63 15.78 26.92
N HIS A 573 4.29 15.91 25.64
CA HIS A 573 3.63 17.08 25.08
C HIS A 573 2.11 17.05 25.23
N LEU A 574 1.49 15.87 25.17
CA LEU A 574 0.03 15.71 25.30
C LEU A 574 -0.42 15.53 26.75
N GLY A 575 0.52 15.35 27.69
CA GLY A 575 0.22 15.22 29.12
C GLY A 575 -0.28 13.83 29.53
N LEU A 576 0.13 12.78 28.81
CA LEU A 576 -0.19 11.41 29.21
C LEU A 576 0.61 11.01 30.45
N GLY A 577 -0.08 10.53 31.48
CA GLY A 577 0.53 10.12 32.76
C GLY A 577 0.89 11.25 33.71
N LYS A 578 0.42 12.48 33.45
CA LYS A 578 0.49 13.62 34.39
C LYS A 578 -0.71 13.67 35.32
#